data_AF-A0A7L4AKY8-F1
#
_entry.id   AF-A0A7L4AKY8-F1
#
_cell.length_a   1.000
_cell.length_b   1.000
_cell.length_c   1.000
_cell.angle_alpha   90.00
_cell.angle_beta   90.00
_cell.angle_gamma   90.00
#
_symmetry.space_group_name_H-M   'P 1'
#
loop_
_entity.id
_entity.type
_entity.pdbx_description
1 polymer ?
#
loop_
_entity_poly.entity_id
_entity_poly.type
_entity_poly.pdbx_seq_one_letter_code
_entity_poly.pdbx_strand_id
1 'polypeptide(L)' 'AEDLPSPRRLQKLEVPIMAQSTCRRLYGIDMGRALPPRRIRDDMMCAGYAEGLKDTCKVRKAKAPRGATAGTS' A
#
# COMPACT_ATOMS: atom_id res chain seq x y z
N ALA A 1 7.95 2.62 17.38
CA ALA A 1 6.57 2.81 17.88
C ALA A 1 5.64 3.00 16.69
N GLU A 2 5.02 1.92 16.23
CA GLU A 2 3.92 2.00 15.26
C GLU A 2 2.64 1.59 15.94
N ASP A 3 1.84 2.59 16.31
CA ASP A 3 0.43 2.40 16.61
C ASP A 3 -0.33 3.62 16.11
N LEU A 4 -1.23 3.47 15.12
CA LEU A 4 -1.82 4.56 14.31
C LEU A 4 -3.32 4.77 14.53
N PRO A 5 -3.69 5.68 15.47
CA PRO A 5 -4.87 6.54 15.33
C PRO A 5 -4.61 8.06 15.62
N SER A 6 -5.67 8.88 15.56
CA SER A 6 -5.72 10.30 15.12
C SER A 6 -5.27 11.41 16.10
N PRO A 7 -4.84 12.60 15.62
CA PRO A 7 -4.32 12.91 14.29
C PRO A 7 -2.79 12.96 14.33
N ARG A 8 -2.13 12.04 13.63
CA ARG A 8 -0.69 12.18 13.35
C ARG A 8 -0.45 13.06 12.13
N ARG A 9 0.71 13.70 12.11
CA ARG A 9 1.17 14.55 11.00
C ARG A 9 1.17 13.78 9.68
N LEU A 10 0.69 14.41 8.63
CA LEU A 10 0.75 13.89 7.27
C LEU A 10 2.21 13.57 6.89
N GLN A 11 2.42 12.39 6.33
CA GLN A 11 3.73 11.93 5.88
C GLN A 11 3.86 12.15 4.36
N LYS A 12 5.08 12.39 3.89
CA LYS A 12 5.40 12.55 2.46
C LYS A 12 6.69 11.82 2.13
N LEU A 13 6.82 11.36 0.88
CA LEU A 13 8.03 10.77 0.33
C LEU A 13 8.15 11.12 -1.16
N GLU A 14 9.39 11.16 -1.65
CA GLU A 14 9.72 11.37 -3.05
C GLU A 14 10.28 10.06 -3.63
N VAL A 15 9.79 9.67 -4.80
CA VAL A 15 10.14 8.44 -5.52
C VAL A 15 10.15 8.71 -7.03
N PRO A 16 11.01 8.02 -7.80
CA PRO A 16 11.06 8.16 -9.26
C PRO A 16 9.89 7.46 -9.93
N ILE A 17 9.51 7.93 -11.12
CA ILE A 17 8.60 7.21 -12.00
C ILE A 17 9.35 6.01 -12.60
N MET A 18 8.75 4.83 -12.46
CA MET A 18 9.29 3.57 -12.97
C MET A 18 8.74 3.29 -14.37
N ALA A 19 9.62 2.86 -15.28
CA ALA A 19 9.22 2.44 -16.61
C ALA A 19 8.14 1.33 -16.56
N GLN A 20 7.10 1.48 -17.37
CA GLN A 20 5.95 0.56 -17.33
C GLN A 20 6.31 -0.87 -17.72
N SER A 21 7.31 -1.07 -18.59
CA SER A 21 7.86 -2.38 -18.94
C SER A 21 8.50 -3.08 -17.74
N THR A 22 9.31 -2.36 -16.97
CA THR A 22 9.90 -2.85 -15.71
C THR A 22 8.81 -3.20 -14.70
N CYS A 23 7.81 -2.32 -14.54
CA CYS A 23 6.72 -2.57 -13.60
C CYS A 23 5.88 -3.80 -13.97
N ARG A 24 5.52 -3.96 -15.25
CA ARG A 24 4.82 -5.16 -15.76
C ARG A 24 5.62 -6.43 -15.50
N ARG A 25 6.95 -6.39 -15.67
CA ARG A 25 7.82 -7.53 -15.38
C ARG A 25 7.83 -7.87 -13.88
N LEU A 26 8.04 -6.87 -13.01
CA LEU A 26 8.14 -7.09 -11.57
C LEU A 26 6.83 -7.60 -10.95
N TYR A 27 5.69 -7.01 -11.33
CA TYR A 27 4.37 -7.44 -10.84
C TYR A 27 3.83 -8.69 -11.55
N GLY A 28 4.43 -9.11 -12.66
CA GLY A 28 4.04 -10.33 -13.38
C GLY A 28 4.61 -11.62 -12.81
N ILE A 29 5.56 -11.53 -11.87
CA ILE A 29 6.16 -12.69 -11.22
C ILE A 29 5.23 -13.19 -10.12
N ASP A 30 5.02 -14.51 -10.06
CA ASP A 30 4.33 -15.14 -8.94
C ASP A 30 5.28 -15.26 -7.74
N MET A 31 5.02 -14.45 -6.71
CA MET A 31 5.77 -14.45 -5.45
C MET A 31 5.00 -15.18 -4.33
N GLY A 32 4.03 -16.01 -4.70
CA GLY A 32 3.22 -16.81 -3.79
C GLY A 32 1.98 -16.09 -3.26
N ARG A 33 1.32 -16.72 -2.28
CA ARG A 33 -0.04 -16.34 -1.84
C ARG A 33 -0.17 -14.90 -1.33
N ALA A 34 0.89 -14.33 -0.76
CA ALA A 34 0.88 -12.97 -0.25
C ALA A 34 1.00 -11.91 -1.36
N LEU A 35 1.66 -12.25 -2.48
CA LEU A 35 1.96 -11.37 -3.60
C LEU A 35 1.74 -12.11 -4.93
N PRO A 36 0.47 -12.41 -5.27
CA PRO A 36 0.15 -13.03 -6.54
C PRO A 36 0.44 -12.06 -7.69
N PRO A 37 0.67 -12.58 -8.91
CA PRO A 37 0.96 -11.75 -10.06
C PRO A 37 -0.20 -10.81 -10.38
N ARG A 38 0.12 -9.59 -10.81
CA ARG A 38 -0.83 -8.53 -11.14
C ARG A 38 -0.55 -7.95 -12.52
N ARG A 39 -1.61 -7.84 -13.32
CA ARG A 39 -1.57 -7.15 -14.61
C ARG A 39 -1.58 -5.64 -14.39
N ILE A 40 -0.49 -4.97 -14.77
CA ILE A 40 -0.44 -3.50 -14.85
C ILE A 40 -1.10 -3.06 -16.16
N ARG A 41 -2.13 -2.24 -16.04
CA ARG A 41 -2.88 -1.71 -17.19
C ARG A 41 -2.22 -0.44 -17.75
N ASP A 42 -2.64 -0.06 -18.95
CA ASP A 42 -2.03 1.06 -19.67
C ASP A 42 -2.36 2.42 -19.04
N ASP A 43 -3.49 2.50 -18.33
CA ASP A 43 -3.93 3.66 -17.53
C ASP A 43 -3.26 3.76 -16.15
N MET A 44 -2.26 2.91 -15.86
CA MET A 44 -1.54 2.89 -14.59
C MET A 44 -0.09 3.32 -14.75
N MET A 45 0.41 4.13 -13.80
CA MET A 45 1.82 4.43 -13.65
C MET A 45 2.38 3.80 -12.36
N CYS A 46 3.67 3.47 -12.36
CA CYS A 46 4.36 2.95 -11.19
C CYS A 46 5.42 3.96 -10.74
N ALA A 47 5.62 4.09 -9.43
CA ALA A 47 6.64 4.96 -8.85
C ALA A 47 7.29 4.24 -7.67
N GLY A 48 8.62 4.30 -7.58
CA GLY A 48 9.38 3.59 -6.55
C GLY A 48 10.68 2.98 -7.06
N TYR A 49 11.31 2.21 -6.18
CA TYR A 49 12.60 1.56 -6.39
C TYR A 49 12.42 0.04 -6.44
N ALA A 50 13.04 -0.64 -7.40
CA ALA A 50 12.87 -2.08 -7.59
C ALA A 50 13.42 -2.91 -6.42
N GLU A 51 14.39 -2.35 -5.70
CA GLU A 51 15.09 -2.92 -4.56
C GLU A 51 14.25 -2.87 -3.27
N GLY A 52 13.15 -2.10 -3.27
CA GLY A 52 12.39 -1.77 -2.08
C GLY A 52 13.11 -0.73 -1.22
N LEU A 53 12.55 0.48 -1.12
CA LEU A 53 13.09 1.57 -0.29
C LEU A 53 11.94 2.36 0.33
N LYS A 54 11.52 3.44 -0.33
CA LYS A 54 10.39 4.27 0.07
C LYS A 54 9.17 3.83 -0.74
N ASP A 55 8.06 3.57 -0.05
CA ASP A 55 6.81 3.18 -0.68
C ASP A 55 5.61 3.67 0.13
N THR A 56 4.45 3.66 -0.53
CA THR A 56 3.15 3.95 0.06
C THR A 56 2.66 2.75 0.86
N CYS A 57 2.24 3.00 2.10
CA CYS A 57 1.61 1.99 2.95
C CYS A 57 0.11 2.27 3.05
N LYS A 58 -0.70 1.21 3.07
CA LYS A 58 -2.12 1.34 3.44
C LYS A 58 -2.21 1.70 4.93
N VAL A 59 -3.00 2.71 5.26
CA VAL A 59 -3.30 3.03 6.66
C VAL A 59 -4.00 1.84 7.30
N ARG A 60 -3.45 1.35 8.41
CA ARG A 60 -4.14 0.36 9.26
C ARG A 60 -5.31 1.09 9.91
N LYS A 61 -6.55 0.75 9.54
CA LYS A 61 -7.73 1.20 10.31
C LYS A 61 -7.64 0.54 11.68
N ALA A 62 -7.67 1.33 12.75
CA ALA A 62 -7.79 0.79 14.10
C ALA A 62 -9.06 -0.07 14.15
N LYS A 63 -8.91 -1.33 14.58
CA LYS A 63 -10.05 -2.22 14.79
C LYS A 63 -10.90 -1.61 15.91
N ALA A 64 -12.19 -1.41 15.67
CA ALA A 64 -13.10 -0.94 16.72
C ALA A 64 -12.94 -1.82 17.97
N PRO A 65 -12.97 -1.25 19.18
CA PRO A 65 -12.93 -2.03 20.40
C PRO A 65 -14.03 -3.08 20.33
N ARG A 66 -13.67 -4.35 20.56
CA ARG A 66 -14.64 -5.44 20.68
C ARG A 66 -15.50 -5.10 21.91
N GLY A 67 -16.72 -4.61 21.70
CA GLY A 67 -17.66 -4.32 22.80
C GLY A 67 -18.40 -2.98 22.77
N ALA A 68 -18.29 -2.15 21.73
CA ALA A 68 -19.19 -1.01 21.58
C ALA A 68 -20.59 -1.51 21.17
N THR A 69 -21.47 -1.75 22.14
CA THR A 69 -22.90 -1.96 21.90
C THR A 69 -23.44 -0.73 21.18
N ALA A 70 -23.97 -0.92 19.97
CA ALA A 70 -24.73 0.10 19.27
C ALA A 70 -25.95 0.45 20.15
N GLY A 71 -25.92 1.65 20.74
CA GLY A 71 -27.09 2.21 21.42
C GLY A 71 -28.14 2.54 20.37
N THR A 72 -29.24 1.81 20.40
CA THR A 72 -30.47 2.12 19.68
C THR A 72 -31.16 3.32 20.34
N SER A 73 -31.61 4.28 19.55
CA SER A 73 -32.77 5.12 19.82
C SER A 73 -33.55 5.28 18.53
#